data_AF-A0A1D9GM51-F1
#
_entry.id   AF-A0A1D9GM51-F1
#
_cell.length_a   1.000
_cell.length_b   1.000
_cell.length_c   1.000
_cell.angle_alpha   90.00
_cell.angle_beta   90.00
_cell.angle_gamma   90.00
#
_symmetry.space_group_name_H-M   'P 1'
#
loop_
_entity.id
_entity.type
_entity.pdbx_description
1 polymer ?
#
loop_
_entity_poly.entity_id
_entity_poly.type
_entity_poly.pdbx_seq_one_letter_code
_entity_poly.pdbx_strand_id
1 'polypeptide(L)'
;MGFVTGVSLLLLWLFYIIFYRQFCVDRHRAELFEIRNRLFDRAAAGEISFDNKGYQLTRYTLNAFIRHAHKSCLAEFLMTLVSQKRMPESIKDSFRLRLSESLEGCTEEEKEIINGVFEDLHARYVILIVKTSPIALPAFLAYVVFSSVWKPIKQIAFRNLKKLSNPSSKGSASAALLYVDEQIYSESGNDVSRERFPRAVA
;
A
#
# COMPACT_ATOMS: atom_id res chain seq x y z
N MET A 1 8.52 -25.88 -21.24
CA MET A 1 8.73 -25.26 -19.90
C MET A 1 7.50 -24.49 -19.40
N GLY A 2 6.82 -23.68 -20.23
CA GLY A 2 5.66 -22.86 -19.81
C GLY A 2 4.47 -23.61 -19.19
N PHE A 3 4.17 -24.83 -19.67
CA PHE A 3 3.07 -25.64 -19.13
C PHE A 3 3.31 -26.07 -17.68
N VAL A 4 4.51 -26.56 -17.36
CA VAL A 4 4.90 -27.00 -16.01
C VAL A 4 4.86 -25.83 -15.02
N THR A 5 5.34 -24.65 -15.44
CA THR A 5 5.29 -23.44 -14.61
C THR A 5 3.85 -22.99 -14.38
N GLY A 6 2.97 -23.08 -15.38
CA GLY A 6 1.56 -22.73 -15.24
C GLY A 6 0.82 -23.63 -14.26
N VAL A 7 1.00 -24.95 -14.37
CA VAL A 7 0.41 -25.93 -13.45
C VAL A 7 0.93 -25.72 -12.03
N SER A 8 2.24 -25.45 -11.86
CA SER A 8 2.84 -25.20 -10.55
C SER A 8 2.27 -23.95 -9.88
N LEU A 9 2.09 -22.85 -10.62
CA LEU A 9 1.48 -21.62 -10.11
C LEU A 9 0.02 -21.81 -9.74
N LEU A 10 -0.74 -22.57 -10.54
CA LEU A 10 -2.14 -22.90 -10.24
C LEU A 10 -2.27 -23.71 -8.96
N LEU A 11 -1.44 -24.75 -8.78
CA LEU A 11 -1.42 -25.56 -7.56
C LEU A 11 -1.03 -24.72 -6.33
N LEU A 12 -0.04 -23.85 -6.46
CA LEU A 12 0.34 -22.93 -5.38
C LEU A 12 -0.81 -21.98 -5.02
N TRP A 13 -1.51 -21.45 -6.02
CA TRP A 13 -2.67 -20.57 -5.81
C TRP A 13 -3.83 -21.30 -5.12
N LEU A 14 -4.14 -22.54 -5.55
CA LEU A 14 -5.14 -23.38 -4.90
C LEU A 14 -4.75 -23.70 -3.45
N PHE A 15 -3.48 -24.05 -3.22
CA PHE A 15 -2.96 -24.30 -1.88
C PHE A 15 -3.11 -23.07 -0.97
N TYR A 16 -2.80 -21.88 -1.49
CA TYR A 16 -2.98 -20.62 -0.78
C TYR A 16 -4.45 -20.36 -0.42
N ILE A 17 -5.37 -20.48 -1.38
CA ILE A 17 -6.79 -20.16 -1.15
C ILE A 17 -7.46 -21.15 -0.20
N ILE A 18 -7.11 -22.43 -0.30
CA ILE A 18 -7.77 -23.48 0.49
C ILE A 18 -7.11 -23.58 1.87
N PHE A 19 -5.82 -23.89 1.93
CA PHE A 19 -5.17 -24.23 3.19
C PHE A 19 -4.69 -23.00 3.96
N TYR A 20 -3.95 -22.10 3.28
CA TYR A 20 -3.34 -20.96 3.98
C TYR A 20 -4.39 -19.97 4.49
N ARG A 21 -5.42 -19.67 3.68
CA ARG A 21 -6.52 -18.79 4.11
C ARG A 21 -7.28 -19.37 5.29
N GLN A 22 -7.62 -20.66 5.27
CA GLN A 22 -8.35 -21.31 6.37
C GLN A 22 -7.52 -21.28 7.66
N PHE A 23 -6.24 -21.61 7.57
CA PHE A 23 -5.31 -21.50 8.69
C PHE A 23 -5.28 -20.09 9.29
N CYS A 24 -5.20 -19.04 8.44
CA CYS A 24 -5.22 -17.66 8.92
C CYS A 24 -6.52 -17.30 9.64
N VAL A 25 -7.67 -17.76 9.14
CA VAL A 25 -8.98 -17.53 9.77
C VAL A 25 -9.07 -18.23 11.12
N ASP A 26 -8.62 -19.48 11.22
CA ASP A 26 -8.68 -20.24 12.47
C ASP A 26 -7.73 -19.67 13.53
N ARG A 27 -6.54 -19.23 13.12
CA ARG A 27 -5.64 -18.47 13.99
C ARG A 27 -6.30 -17.18 14.48
N HIS A 28 -6.95 -16.42 13.60
CA HIS A 28 -7.64 -15.19 13.99
C HIS A 28 -8.79 -15.47 14.97
N ARG A 29 -9.56 -16.55 14.78
CA ARG A 29 -10.58 -16.97 15.74
C ARG A 29 -9.99 -17.24 17.12
N ALA A 30 -8.88 -17.97 17.20
CA ALA A 30 -8.19 -18.22 18.46
C ALA A 30 -7.74 -16.91 19.14
N GLU A 31 -7.19 -16.00 18.35
CA GLU A 31 -6.79 -14.66 18.79
C GLU A 31 -7.98 -13.82 19.30
N LEU A 32 -9.17 -13.93 18.70
CA LEU A 32 -10.38 -13.26 19.20
C LEU A 32 -10.97 -13.91 20.44
N PHE A 33 -10.89 -15.25 20.56
CA PHE A 33 -11.26 -15.96 21.78
C PHE A 33 -10.40 -15.52 22.95
N GLU A 34 -9.10 -15.30 22.73
CA GLU A 34 -8.18 -14.78 23.73
C GLU A 34 -8.58 -13.39 24.21
N ILE A 35 -8.89 -12.45 23.30
CA ILE A 35 -9.39 -11.11 23.67
C ILE A 35 -10.68 -11.20 24.49
N ARG A 36 -11.62 -12.05 24.06
CA ARG A 36 -12.87 -12.28 24.77
C ARG A 36 -12.65 -12.83 26.18
N ASN A 37 -11.71 -13.76 26.33
CA ASN A 37 -11.37 -14.32 27.63
C ASN A 37 -10.75 -13.26 28.54
N ARG A 38 -9.83 -12.41 28.04
CA ARG A 38 -9.31 -11.28 28.82
C ARG A 38 -10.41 -10.34 29.31
N LEU A 39 -11.37 -9.99 28.45
CA LEU A 39 -12.52 -9.17 28.84
C LEU A 39 -13.37 -9.85 29.93
N PHE A 40 -13.56 -11.17 29.82
CA PHE A 40 -14.27 -11.95 30.84
C PHE A 40 -13.50 -11.99 32.16
N ASP A 41 -12.18 -12.18 32.13
CA ASP A 41 -11.33 -12.24 33.32
C ASP A 41 -11.34 -10.90 34.07
N ARG A 42 -11.29 -9.77 33.35
CA ARG A 42 -11.47 -8.43 33.95
C ARG A 42 -12.84 -8.26 34.60
N ALA A 43 -13.90 -8.75 33.96
CA ALA A 43 -15.24 -8.71 34.55
C ALA A 43 -15.35 -9.60 35.80
N ALA A 44 -14.73 -10.79 35.77
CA ALA A 44 -14.68 -11.70 36.91
C ALA A 44 -13.85 -11.14 38.08
N ALA A 45 -12.83 -10.33 37.80
CA ALA A 45 -12.05 -9.59 38.79
C ALA A 45 -12.81 -8.38 39.39
N GLY A 46 -13.99 -8.05 38.87
CA GLY A 46 -14.79 -6.91 39.32
C GLY A 46 -14.38 -5.56 38.73
N GLU A 47 -13.47 -5.54 37.74
CA GLU A 47 -13.04 -4.31 37.05
C GLU A 47 -14.15 -3.75 36.13
N ILE A 48 -15.08 -4.60 35.71
CA ILE A 48 -16.27 -4.21 34.92
C ILE A 48 -17.43 -5.15 35.25
N SER A 49 -18.63 -4.61 35.47
CA SER A 49 -19.79 -5.46 35.76
C SER A 49 -20.22 -6.29 34.54
N PHE A 50 -20.65 -7.54 34.75
CA PHE A 50 -21.28 -8.35 33.69
C PHE A 50 -22.60 -7.74 33.20
N ASP A 51 -23.26 -6.94 34.02
CA ASP A 51 -24.50 -6.23 33.70
C ASP A 51 -24.24 -4.88 32.99
N ASN A 52 -22.97 -4.48 32.86
CA ASN A 52 -22.60 -3.28 32.13
C ASN A 52 -22.99 -3.44 30.64
N LYS A 53 -23.73 -2.46 30.10
CA LYS A 53 -24.21 -2.49 28.71
C LYS A 53 -23.05 -2.51 27.71
N GLY A 54 -22.00 -1.77 27.98
CA GLY A 54 -20.77 -1.74 27.19
C GLY A 54 -20.05 -3.09 27.17
N TYR A 55 -19.97 -3.78 28.31
CA TYR A 55 -19.48 -5.16 28.38
C TYR A 55 -20.30 -6.09 27.47
N GLN A 56 -21.63 -6.06 27.60
CA GLN A 56 -22.53 -6.93 26.82
C GLN A 56 -22.42 -6.67 25.32
N LEU A 57 -22.39 -5.39 24.91
CA LEU A 57 -22.21 -5.01 23.50
C LEU A 57 -20.87 -5.46 22.95
N THR A 58 -19.79 -5.29 23.73
CA THR A 58 -18.44 -5.69 23.33
C THR A 58 -18.34 -7.21 23.17
N ARG A 59 -18.87 -7.97 24.13
CA ARG A 59 -18.95 -9.43 24.06
C ARG A 59 -19.79 -9.91 22.88
N TYR A 60 -20.93 -9.28 22.62
CA TYR A 60 -21.77 -9.57 21.45
C TYR A 60 -21.00 -9.33 20.15
N THR A 61 -20.28 -8.21 20.07
CA THR A 61 -19.49 -7.84 18.89
C THR A 61 -18.36 -8.85 18.66
N LEU A 62 -17.58 -9.18 19.69
CA LEU A 62 -16.53 -10.21 19.61
C LEU A 62 -17.07 -11.55 19.09
N ASN A 63 -18.21 -12.01 19.62
CA ASN A 63 -18.84 -13.25 19.17
C ASN A 63 -19.28 -13.18 17.70
N ALA A 64 -19.80 -12.04 17.24
CA ALA A 64 -20.13 -11.82 15.85
C ALA A 64 -18.88 -11.90 14.95
N PHE A 65 -17.78 -11.26 15.34
CA PHE A 65 -16.50 -11.33 14.61
C PHE A 65 -15.94 -12.76 14.57
N ILE A 66 -15.97 -13.50 15.68
CA ILE A 66 -15.54 -14.91 15.73
C ILE A 66 -16.36 -15.77 14.76
N ARG A 67 -17.70 -15.63 14.78
CA ARG A 67 -18.62 -16.37 13.90
C ARG A 67 -18.37 -16.04 12.44
N HIS A 68 -18.14 -14.77 12.12
CA HIS A 68 -18.04 -14.27 10.75
C HIS A 68 -16.60 -14.08 10.25
N ALA A 69 -15.58 -14.49 11.00
CA ALA A 69 -14.15 -14.34 10.64
C ALA A 69 -13.78 -14.91 9.25
N HIS A 70 -14.49 -15.93 8.78
CA HIS A 70 -14.26 -16.54 7.46
C HIS A 70 -14.68 -15.63 6.28
N LYS A 71 -15.63 -14.72 6.53
CA LYS A 71 -16.13 -13.76 5.54
C LYS A 71 -15.19 -12.57 5.36
N SER A 72 -14.32 -12.34 6.35
CA SER A 72 -13.34 -11.27 6.40
C SER A 72 -12.30 -11.38 5.28
N CYS A 73 -12.64 -10.81 4.13
CA CYS A 73 -11.78 -10.68 2.96
C CYS A 73 -11.72 -9.20 2.53
N LEU A 74 -10.67 -8.86 1.77
CA LEU A 74 -10.48 -7.49 1.30
C LEU A 74 -11.67 -6.99 0.45
N ALA A 75 -12.30 -7.86 -0.33
CA ALA A 75 -13.46 -7.49 -1.13
C ALA A 75 -14.64 -7.05 -0.27
N GLU A 76 -14.99 -7.81 0.78
CA GLU A 76 -16.05 -7.41 1.72
C GLU A 76 -15.69 -6.14 2.49
N PHE A 77 -14.42 -5.97 2.88
CA PHE A 77 -13.96 -4.75 3.52
C PHE A 77 -14.12 -3.53 2.60
N LEU A 78 -13.66 -3.62 1.34
CA LEU A 78 -13.84 -2.56 0.35
C LEU A 78 -15.30 -2.31 0.04
N MET A 79 -16.12 -3.35 -0.10
CA MET A 79 -17.56 -3.22 -0.29
C MET A 79 -18.21 -2.53 0.91
N THR A 80 -17.75 -2.78 2.13
CA THR A 80 -18.22 -2.09 3.33
C THR A 80 -17.86 -0.60 3.28
N LEU A 81 -16.63 -0.25 2.88
CA LEU A 81 -16.20 1.14 2.73
C LEU A 81 -16.97 1.89 1.62
N VAL A 82 -17.24 1.22 0.50
CA VAL A 82 -18.03 1.79 -0.61
C VAL A 82 -19.49 1.93 -0.20
N SER A 83 -20.05 0.92 0.46
CA SER A 83 -21.42 0.95 0.97
C SER A 83 -21.61 2.02 2.04
N GLN A 84 -20.58 2.26 2.86
CA GLN A 84 -20.57 3.37 3.82
C GLN A 84 -20.67 4.75 3.15
N LYS A 85 -20.33 4.92 1.88
CA LYS A 85 -20.57 6.22 1.20
C LYS A 85 -22.01 6.38 0.73
N ARG A 86 -22.75 5.28 0.60
CA ARG A 86 -24.12 5.23 0.07
C ARG A 86 -25.18 4.98 1.14
N MET A 87 -24.79 4.55 2.32
CA MET A 87 -25.71 4.37 3.44
C MET A 87 -26.27 5.72 3.92
N PRO A 88 -27.55 5.79 4.31
CA PRO A 88 -28.10 6.93 5.03
C PRO A 88 -27.36 7.17 6.36
N GLU A 89 -27.23 8.42 6.80
CA GLU A 89 -26.53 8.73 8.07
C GLU A 89 -27.19 8.08 9.29
N SER A 90 -28.52 7.94 9.26
CA SER A 90 -29.26 7.22 10.30
C SER A 90 -28.77 5.78 10.54
N ILE A 91 -28.20 5.12 9.52
CA ILE A 91 -27.65 3.78 9.65
C ILE A 91 -26.17 3.81 10.05
N LYS A 92 -25.39 4.76 9.54
CA LYS A 92 -23.95 4.86 9.88
C LYS A 92 -23.74 5.17 11.36
N ASP A 93 -24.60 6.02 11.90
CA ASP A 93 -24.50 6.42 13.30
C ASP A 93 -25.04 5.33 14.23
N SER A 94 -25.83 4.37 13.75
CA SER A 94 -26.47 3.36 14.60
C SER A 94 -25.51 2.55 15.47
N PHE A 95 -24.33 2.16 14.98
CA PHE A 95 -23.36 1.45 15.81
C PHE A 95 -22.65 2.38 16.80
N ARG A 96 -22.23 3.56 16.34
CA ARG A 96 -21.54 4.55 17.18
C ARG A 96 -22.45 5.06 18.29
N LEU A 97 -23.71 5.32 17.96
CA LEU A 97 -24.76 5.69 18.91
C LEU A 97 -25.01 4.57 19.91
N ARG A 98 -25.21 3.32 19.44
CA ARG A 98 -25.35 2.18 20.37
C ARG A 98 -24.15 1.98 21.27
N LEU A 99 -22.94 2.23 20.75
CA LEU A 99 -21.72 2.17 21.55
C LEU A 99 -21.70 3.31 22.56
N SER A 100 -21.92 4.56 22.16
CA SER A 100 -21.95 5.70 23.09
C SER A 100 -23.02 5.55 24.16
N GLU A 101 -24.24 5.14 23.77
CA GLU A 101 -25.35 4.83 24.69
C GLU A 101 -25.02 3.67 25.64
N SER A 102 -24.26 2.67 25.18
CA SER A 102 -23.81 1.57 26.05
C SER A 102 -22.73 1.99 27.03
N LEU A 103 -22.01 3.08 26.73
CA LEU A 103 -21.00 3.68 27.57
C LEU A 103 -21.56 4.77 28.50
N GLU A 104 -22.82 5.18 28.31
CA GLU A 104 -23.52 6.06 29.24
C GLU A 104 -23.66 5.37 30.60
N GLY A 105 -23.07 5.97 31.63
CA GLY A 105 -23.03 5.41 32.98
C GLY A 105 -21.85 4.49 33.27
N CYS A 106 -20.97 4.23 32.29
CA CYS A 106 -19.69 3.59 32.57
C CYS A 106 -18.75 4.58 33.26
N THR A 107 -17.95 4.06 34.20
CA THR A 107 -16.78 4.76 34.73
C THR A 107 -15.73 4.94 33.64
N GLU A 108 -14.79 5.87 33.83
CA GLU A 108 -13.71 6.07 32.85
C GLU A 108 -12.80 4.83 32.72
N GLU A 109 -12.59 4.09 33.81
CA GLU A 109 -11.85 2.83 33.81
C GLU A 109 -12.55 1.75 32.96
N GLU A 110 -13.87 1.58 33.11
CA GLU A 110 -14.65 0.64 32.29
C GLU A 110 -14.61 1.02 30.80
N LYS A 111 -14.67 2.32 30.49
CA LYS A 111 -14.55 2.82 29.11
C LYS A 111 -13.18 2.51 28.52
N GLU A 112 -12.11 2.70 29.28
CA GLU A 112 -10.75 2.37 28.84
C GLU A 112 -10.61 0.86 28.55
N ILE A 113 -11.15 0.01 29.41
CA ILE A 113 -11.17 -1.45 29.20
C ILE A 113 -11.91 -1.79 27.89
N ILE A 114 -13.10 -1.23 27.69
CA ILE A 114 -13.92 -1.49 26.50
C ILE A 114 -13.21 -0.99 25.22
N ASN A 115 -12.69 0.24 25.25
CA ASN A 115 -12.00 0.82 24.10
C ASN A 115 -10.74 0.02 23.74
N GLY A 116 -9.94 -0.39 24.74
CA GLY A 116 -8.77 -1.24 24.50
C GLY A 116 -9.13 -2.57 23.83
N VAL A 117 -10.26 -3.17 24.19
CA VAL A 117 -10.77 -4.39 23.52
C VAL A 117 -11.15 -4.12 22.06
N PHE A 118 -11.78 -2.99 21.77
CA PHE A 118 -12.12 -2.61 20.38
C PHE A 118 -10.88 -2.31 19.54
N GLU A 119 -9.87 -1.66 20.12
CA GLU A 119 -8.59 -1.40 19.46
C GLU A 119 -7.87 -2.72 19.10
N ASP A 120 -7.78 -3.63 20.07
CA ASP A 120 -7.22 -4.98 19.87
C ASP A 120 -7.97 -5.74 18.77
N LEU A 121 -9.31 -5.73 18.81
CA LEU A 121 -10.17 -6.35 17.81
C LEU A 121 -9.90 -5.79 16.41
N HIS A 122 -9.91 -4.47 16.26
CA HIS A 122 -9.71 -3.80 14.97
C HIS A 122 -8.30 -4.04 14.41
N ALA A 123 -7.26 -3.96 15.25
CA ALA A 123 -5.89 -4.23 14.84
C ALA A 123 -5.73 -5.66 14.30
N ARG A 124 -6.24 -6.67 15.02
CA ARG A 124 -6.18 -8.07 14.59
C ARG A 124 -7.01 -8.30 13.32
N TYR A 125 -8.16 -7.62 13.20
CA TYR A 125 -9.02 -7.71 12.02
C TYR A 125 -8.33 -7.18 10.74
N VAL A 126 -7.65 -6.04 10.84
CA VAL A 126 -6.88 -5.48 9.72
C VAL A 126 -5.75 -6.43 9.31
N ILE A 127 -5.04 -7.00 10.29
CA ILE A 127 -3.99 -8.01 10.03
C ILE A 127 -4.56 -9.23 9.28
N LEU A 128 -5.74 -9.72 9.68
CA LEU A 128 -6.40 -10.82 8.97
C LEU A 128 -6.69 -10.45 7.51
N ILE A 129 -7.29 -9.29 7.24
CA ILE A 129 -7.61 -8.84 5.88
C ILE A 129 -6.36 -8.79 5.00
N VAL A 130 -5.25 -8.28 5.53
CA VAL A 130 -3.97 -8.22 4.82
C VAL A 130 -3.45 -9.63 4.51
N LYS A 131 -3.47 -10.53 5.49
CA LYS A 131 -2.97 -11.91 5.35
C LYS A 131 -3.84 -12.77 4.43
N THR A 132 -5.15 -12.56 4.40
CA THR A 132 -6.08 -13.38 3.59
C THR A 132 -6.25 -12.87 2.18
N SER A 133 -5.83 -11.64 1.88
CA SER A 133 -6.01 -11.05 0.55
C SER A 133 -5.01 -11.63 -0.46
N PRO A 134 -5.47 -12.37 -1.49
CA PRO A 134 -4.60 -12.94 -2.52
C PRO A 134 -3.95 -11.87 -3.39
N ILE A 135 -4.50 -10.66 -3.41
CA ILE A 135 -4.00 -9.54 -4.22
C ILE A 135 -3.15 -8.59 -3.37
N ALA A 136 -3.53 -8.34 -2.11
CA ALA A 136 -2.83 -7.34 -1.30
C ALA A 136 -1.38 -7.72 -1.05
N LEU A 137 -1.09 -9.00 -0.78
CA LEU A 137 0.28 -9.45 -0.56
C LEU A 137 1.18 -9.27 -1.81
N PRO A 138 0.82 -9.78 -3.00
CA PRO A 138 1.63 -9.53 -4.20
C PRO A 138 1.65 -8.05 -4.60
N ALA A 139 0.55 -7.29 -4.43
CA ALA A 139 0.54 -5.86 -4.70
C ALA A 139 1.45 -5.07 -3.75
N PHE A 140 1.48 -5.43 -2.47
CA PHE A 140 2.38 -4.84 -1.48
C PHE A 140 3.84 -5.16 -1.80
N LEU A 141 4.16 -6.41 -2.12
CA LEU A 141 5.51 -6.80 -2.55
C LEU A 141 5.93 -6.06 -3.83
N ALA A 142 5.03 -5.96 -4.81
CA ALA A 142 5.27 -5.18 -6.03
C ALA A 142 5.52 -3.70 -5.72
N TYR A 143 4.75 -3.10 -4.81
CA TYR A 143 4.95 -1.72 -4.35
C TYR A 143 6.32 -1.52 -3.68
N VAL A 144 6.73 -2.42 -2.78
CA VAL A 144 8.03 -2.34 -2.10
C VAL A 144 9.18 -2.45 -3.11
N VAL A 145 9.12 -3.41 -4.05
CA VAL A 145 10.11 -3.57 -5.13
C VAL A 145 10.14 -2.33 -6.02
N PHE A 146 8.98 -1.88 -6.49
CA PHE A 146 8.86 -0.70 -7.34
C PHE A 146 9.42 0.55 -6.65
N SER A 147 9.09 0.79 -5.37
CA SER A 147 9.57 1.95 -4.61
C SER A 147 11.09 1.94 -4.40
N SER A 148 11.68 0.75 -4.25
CA SER A 148 13.13 0.55 -4.07
C SER A 148 13.89 0.82 -5.38
N VAL A 149 13.30 0.49 -6.52
CA VAL A 149 13.86 0.75 -7.86
C VAL A 149 13.61 2.19 -8.34
N TRP A 150 12.46 2.79 -7.99
CA TRP A 150 12.06 4.12 -8.47
C TRP A 150 12.85 5.26 -7.82
N LYS A 151 13.26 5.10 -6.55
CA LYS A 151 14.07 6.08 -5.81
C LYS A 151 15.43 6.37 -6.49
N PRO A 152 16.27 5.37 -6.84
CA PRO A 152 17.55 5.63 -7.51
C PRO A 152 17.35 6.18 -8.92
N ILE A 153 16.35 5.72 -9.67
CA ILE A 153 16.03 6.25 -11.00
C ILE A 153 15.70 7.75 -10.93
N LYS A 154 14.84 8.16 -9.98
CA LYS A 154 14.53 9.58 -9.75
C LYS A 154 15.78 10.39 -9.39
N GLN A 155 16.66 9.85 -8.55
CA GLN A 155 17.91 10.53 -8.17
C GLN A 155 18.85 10.71 -9.36
N ILE A 156 19.01 9.70 -10.21
CA ILE A 156 19.83 9.78 -11.43
C ILE A 156 19.22 10.78 -12.42
N ALA A 157 17.91 10.69 -12.67
CA ALA A 157 17.20 11.61 -13.55
C ALA A 157 17.31 13.07 -13.08
N PHE A 158 17.13 13.32 -11.79
CA PHE A 158 17.25 14.67 -11.20
C PHE A 158 18.68 15.21 -11.28
N ARG A 159 19.71 14.37 -11.07
CA ARG A 159 21.11 14.77 -11.26
C ARG A 159 21.41 15.14 -12.72
N ASN A 160 20.89 14.39 -13.69
CA ASN A 160 21.08 14.68 -15.11
C ASN A 160 20.33 15.95 -15.54
N LEU A 161 19.09 16.14 -15.09
CA LEU A 161 18.33 17.36 -15.35
C LEU A 161 19.01 18.60 -14.73
N LYS A 162 19.54 18.48 -13.51
CA LYS A 162 20.30 19.58 -12.87
C LYS A 162 21.58 19.92 -13.62
N LYS A 163 22.28 18.93 -14.21
CA LYS A 163 23.44 19.18 -15.07
C LYS A 163 23.06 19.97 -16.33
N LEU A 164 21.95 19.60 -16.98
CA LEU A 164 21.44 20.29 -18.18
C LEU A 164 20.92 21.69 -17.87
N SER A 165 20.36 21.90 -16.67
CA SER A 165 19.91 23.20 -16.17
C SER A 165 21.04 24.12 -15.73
N ASN A 166 22.26 23.61 -15.48
CA ASN A 166 23.35 24.41 -14.95
C ASN A 166 23.96 25.28 -16.08
N PRO A 167 23.90 26.62 -16.00
CA PRO A 167 24.30 27.53 -17.08
C PRO A 167 25.78 27.43 -17.48
N SER A 168 26.64 26.88 -16.62
CA SER A 168 28.05 26.59 -16.94
C SER A 168 28.20 25.57 -18.09
N SER A 169 27.25 24.65 -18.28
CA SER A 169 27.27 23.70 -19.41
C SER A 169 26.90 24.35 -20.76
N LYS A 170 26.12 25.44 -20.75
CA LYS A 170 25.79 26.22 -21.97
C LYS A 170 27.02 26.96 -22.51
N GLY A 171 27.93 27.38 -21.64
CA GLY A 171 29.20 27.98 -22.04
C GLY A 171 30.09 27.03 -22.85
N SER A 172 30.14 25.74 -22.47
CA SER A 172 30.94 24.73 -23.19
C SER A 172 30.37 24.37 -24.57
N ALA A 173 29.04 24.35 -24.72
CA ALA A 173 28.40 24.12 -26.02
C ALA A 173 28.53 25.33 -26.95
N SER A 174 28.44 26.55 -26.41
CA SER A 174 28.63 27.78 -27.19
C SER A 174 30.09 27.97 -27.61
N ALA A 175 31.06 27.58 -26.76
CA ALA A 175 32.48 27.59 -27.10
C ALA A 175 32.83 26.53 -28.17
N ALA A 176 32.23 25.33 -28.10
CA ALA A 176 32.43 24.29 -29.11
C ALA A 176 31.86 24.70 -30.49
N LEU A 177 30.71 25.38 -30.53
CA LEU A 177 30.15 25.92 -31.77
C LEU A 177 31.01 27.04 -32.36
N LEU A 178 31.55 27.92 -31.53
CA LEU A 178 32.50 28.95 -31.97
C LEU A 178 33.80 28.34 -32.53
N TYR A 179 34.29 27.26 -31.93
CA TYR A 179 35.51 26.57 -32.41
C TYR A 179 35.31 25.86 -33.75
N VAL A 180 34.12 25.29 -33.98
CA VAL A 180 33.77 24.65 -35.26
C VAL A 180 33.64 25.68 -36.38
N ASP A 181 33.05 26.85 -36.10
CA ASP A 181 32.92 27.92 -37.09
C ASP A 181 34.30 28.46 -37.49
N GLU A 182 35.21 28.65 -36.54
CA GLU A 182 36.57 29.15 -36.79
C GLU A 182 37.41 28.17 -37.64
N GLN A 183 37.25 26.84 -37.48
CA GLN A 183 37.91 25.85 -38.35
C GLN A 183 37.39 25.89 -39.79
N ILE A 184 36.07 26.04 -39.98
CA ILE A 184 35.46 26.11 -41.32
C ILE A 184 35.98 27.34 -42.09
N TYR A 185 36.19 28.46 -41.41
CA TYR A 185 36.77 29.65 -42.04
C TYR A 185 38.27 29.52 -42.36
N SER A 186 39.07 28.82 -41.54
CA SER A 186 40.51 28.66 -41.81
C SER A 186 40.82 27.76 -43.02
N GLU A 187 39.94 26.80 -43.34
CA GLU A 187 40.15 25.91 -44.49
C GLU A 187 39.71 26.53 -45.82
N SER A 188 38.79 27.51 -45.83
CA SER A 188 38.31 28.11 -47.08
C SER A 188 39.22 29.20 -47.68
N GLY A 189 40.26 29.63 -46.96
CA GLY A 189 41.09 30.78 -47.34
C GLY A 189 42.29 30.50 -48.26
N ASN A 190 42.58 29.24 -48.61
CA ASN A 190 43.88 28.87 -49.19
C ASN A 190 43.87 28.39 -50.65
N ASP A 191 42.76 28.53 -51.39
CA ASP A 191 42.62 27.98 -52.75
C ASP A 191 42.22 29.01 -53.83
N VAL A 192 42.71 30.25 -53.71
CA VAL A 192 42.56 31.28 -54.76
C VAL A 192 43.91 31.58 -55.38
N SER A 193 44.56 30.59 -56.00
CA SER A 193 45.69 30.80 -56.93
C SER A 193 46.10 29.50 -57.61
N ARG A 194 45.44 29.13 -58.72
CA ARG A 194 46.04 28.46 -59.91
C ARG A 194 44.95 27.93 -60.87
N GLU A 195 44.31 28.81 -61.61
CA GLU A 195 43.82 28.46 -62.95
C GLU A 195 44.83 28.94 -63.99
N ARG A 196 45.75 28.05 -64.38
CA ARG A 196 46.47 28.14 -65.65
C ARG A 196 45.91 27.10 -66.60
N PHE A 197 45.20 27.57 -67.62
CA PHE A 197 44.96 26.84 -68.86
C PHE A 197 46.28 26.31 -69.44
N PRO A 198 46.25 25.12 -70.07
CA PRO A 198 46.69 25.11 -71.46
C PRO A 198 45.82 24.28 -72.41
N ARG A 199 45.92 24.72 -73.66
CA ARG A 199 45.41 24.16 -74.92
C ARG A 199 45.83 22.70 -75.17
N ALA A 200 44.96 21.95 -75.84
CA ALA A 200 45.31 20.91 -76.82
C ALA A 200 44.18 20.90 -77.86
N VAL A 201 44.36 21.28 -79.12
CA VAL A 201 45.18 20.68 -80.21
C VAL A 201 44.48 19.48 -80.86
N ALA A 202 44.27 19.64 -82.17
CA ALA A 202 43.84 18.70 -83.22
C ALA A 202 42.33 18.45 -83.35
#